data_AF-A0A9N9HET2-F1
#
_entry.id   AF-A0A9N9HET2-F1
#
_cell.length_a   1.000
_cell.length_b   1.000
_cell.length_c   1.000
_cell.angle_alpha   90.00
_cell.angle_beta   90.00
_cell.angle_gamma   90.00
#
_symmetry.space_group_name_H-M   'P 1'
#
loop_
_entity.id
_entity.type
_entity.pdbx_description
1 polymer ?
#
loop_
_entity_poly.entity_id
_entity_poly.type
_entity_poly.pdbx_seq_one_letter_code
_entity_poly.pdbx_strand_id
1 'polypeptide(L)'
;MLQQPDLRAYLRSLQELETQNKLDWYWSDFTILKSTDQATFNDCVRFWKKVLIETSNHGLLGENVICLETSEHLEENFQNKGYSPLSLPCVIQEMYMTNELIPVDEFISTQNRSWTGWIISKYILHPIYWGIQKLISSRNYYSSKWVKMDTLKEAACRVIQHQEKHGINGVTDNLFTLSSFKAEFAAIAMPKVTLSDFDLKILITYLESERKILITDSLHKEVNRKENDMIIKFRARNVNVYTKFEITSIDRGIIYIKETCNKLHQQIHDIEERIKEISTKIRNHIIQKQSVMAKHRLRQKMHLEKVLSKRVGSLETVEGILLKIQGAATDAEQEIDEAMKLGNESLLDTTIVQDDELEKELED
;
A
#
# COMPACT_ATOMS: atom_id res chain seq x y z
N MET A 1 -0.09 -24.96 -1.74
CA MET A 1 -0.22 -24.63 -0.30
C MET A 1 1.17 -24.30 0.20
N LEU A 2 1.50 -23.01 0.33
CA LEU A 2 2.75 -22.59 0.97
C LEU A 2 2.64 -23.01 2.44
N GLN A 3 3.63 -23.76 2.95
CA GLN A 3 3.74 -24.06 4.38
C GLN A 3 3.64 -22.74 5.14
N GLN A 4 2.64 -22.61 6.04
CA GLN A 4 2.64 -21.50 6.97
C GLN A 4 3.94 -21.59 7.77
N PRO A 5 4.72 -20.49 7.84
CA PRO A 5 5.93 -20.51 8.64
C PRO A 5 5.53 -20.77 10.10
N ASP A 6 6.21 -21.71 10.74
CA ASP A 6 5.98 -22.06 12.14
C ASP A 6 6.88 -21.16 13.01
N LEU A 7 6.27 -20.38 13.90
CA LEU A 7 7.00 -19.52 14.84
C LEU A 7 8.04 -20.31 15.66
N ARG A 8 7.73 -21.56 16.02
CA ARG A 8 8.67 -22.43 16.73
C ARG A 8 9.83 -22.88 15.86
N ALA A 9 9.59 -23.09 14.57
CA ALA A 9 10.65 -23.40 13.61
C ALA A 9 11.57 -22.20 13.40
N TYR A 10 11.02 -20.98 13.33
CA TYR A 10 11.81 -19.76 13.28
C TYR A 10 12.68 -19.59 14.54
N LEU A 11 12.11 -19.75 15.74
CA LEU A 11 12.89 -19.64 16.98
C LEU A 11 14.03 -20.66 17.02
N ARG A 12 13.80 -21.91 16.60
CA ARG A 12 14.86 -22.93 16.52
C ARG A 12 15.96 -22.62 15.50
N SER A 13 15.70 -21.75 14.52
CA SER A 13 16.69 -21.38 13.50
C SER A 13 17.66 -20.28 13.95
N LEU A 14 17.40 -19.63 15.09
CA LEU A 14 18.24 -18.56 15.61
C LEU A 14 19.53 -19.12 16.21
N GLN A 15 20.66 -18.86 15.56
CA GLN A 15 21.99 -19.25 16.02
C GLN A 15 22.34 -18.66 17.40
N GLU A 16 21.77 -17.50 17.73
CA GLU A 16 21.96 -16.84 19.02
C GLU A 16 21.45 -17.67 20.22
N LEU A 17 20.59 -18.67 19.96
CA LEU A 17 20.04 -19.58 20.98
C LEU A 17 20.88 -20.85 21.19
N GLU A 18 21.96 -21.06 20.44
CA GLU A 18 22.81 -22.26 20.56
C GLU A 18 23.65 -22.29 21.85
N THR A 19 23.80 -21.15 22.54
CA THR A 19 24.52 -21.06 23.83
C THR A 19 23.56 -21.04 25.01
N GLN A 20 23.54 -22.15 25.77
CA GLN A 20 22.62 -22.37 26.89
C GLN A 20 22.62 -21.23 27.93
N ASN A 21 23.77 -20.61 28.21
CA ASN A 21 23.89 -19.51 29.18
C ASN A 21 23.21 -18.21 28.74
N LYS A 22 23.15 -17.93 27.43
CA LYS A 22 22.49 -16.71 26.90
C LYS A 22 20.98 -16.86 26.85
N LEU A 23 20.52 -18.08 26.62
CA LEU A 23 19.12 -18.43 26.50
C LEU A 23 18.34 -18.17 27.80
N ASP A 24 18.94 -18.44 28.96
CA ASP A 24 18.29 -18.17 30.24
C ASP A 24 18.14 -16.65 30.49
N TRP A 25 19.09 -15.82 30.06
CA TRP A 25 19.00 -14.36 30.19
C TRP A 25 17.88 -13.78 29.34
N TYR A 26 17.74 -14.21 28.08
CA TYR A 26 16.72 -13.66 27.18
C TYR A 26 15.29 -13.91 27.67
N TRP A 27 15.01 -15.03 28.35
CA TRP A 27 13.67 -15.33 28.89
C TRP A 27 13.47 -14.86 30.34
N SER A 28 14.53 -14.46 31.05
CA SER A 28 14.46 -13.91 32.40
C SER A 28 14.03 -12.44 32.44
N ASP A 29 13.72 -11.93 33.64
CA ASP A 29 13.53 -10.49 33.84
C ASP A 29 14.90 -9.77 33.86
N PHE A 30 15.30 -9.23 32.72
CA PHE A 30 16.56 -8.53 32.57
C PHE A 30 16.46 -7.01 32.83
N THR A 31 15.33 -6.50 33.32
CA THR A 31 15.15 -5.06 33.58
C THR A 31 16.17 -4.49 34.58
N ILE A 32 16.58 -5.30 35.55
CA ILE A 32 17.61 -4.96 36.56
C ILE A 32 18.98 -4.70 35.90
N LEU A 33 19.25 -5.30 34.75
CA LEU A 33 20.51 -5.09 34.02
C LEU A 33 20.62 -3.67 33.48
N LYS A 34 19.51 -2.94 33.31
CA LYS A 34 19.54 -1.54 32.85
C LYS A 34 20.37 -0.64 33.75
N SER A 35 20.45 -0.92 35.06
CA SER A 35 21.31 -0.16 35.99
C SER A 35 22.63 -0.87 36.33
N THR A 36 22.67 -2.19 36.18
CA THR A 36 23.79 -3.02 36.68
C THR A 36 24.80 -3.37 35.59
N ASP A 37 24.33 -3.66 34.38
CA ASP A 37 25.14 -4.02 33.21
C ASP A 37 24.42 -3.61 31.91
N GLN A 38 24.67 -2.37 31.50
CA GLN A 38 24.04 -1.78 30.32
C GLN A 38 24.39 -2.52 29.02
N ALA A 39 25.58 -3.15 28.93
CA ALA A 39 26.00 -3.85 27.72
C ALA A 39 25.14 -5.09 27.50
N THR A 40 24.99 -5.93 28.52
CA THR A 40 24.15 -7.13 28.47
C THR A 40 22.67 -6.78 28.31
N PHE A 41 22.20 -5.70 28.94
CA PHE A 41 20.84 -5.18 28.72
C PHE A 41 20.60 -4.83 27.25
N ASN A 42 21.50 -4.05 26.64
CA ASN A 42 21.39 -3.64 25.24
C ASN A 42 21.40 -4.85 24.29
N ASP A 43 22.19 -5.88 24.59
CA ASP A 43 22.23 -7.11 23.80
C ASP A 43 20.91 -7.90 23.89
N CYS A 44 20.29 -7.97 25.07
CA CYS A 44 18.97 -8.59 25.26
C CYS A 44 17.87 -7.82 24.53
N VAL A 45 17.87 -6.49 24.62
CA VAL A 45 16.93 -5.63 23.89
C VAL A 45 17.10 -5.81 22.37
N ARG A 46 18.35 -5.82 21.87
CA ARG A 46 18.64 -6.01 20.44
C ARG A 46 18.14 -7.37 19.94
N PHE A 47 18.35 -8.44 20.72
CA PHE A 47 17.86 -9.76 20.40
C PHE A 47 16.34 -9.78 20.25
N TRP A 48 15.60 -9.32 21.28
CA TRP A 48 14.14 -9.34 21.23
C TRP A 48 13.54 -8.40 20.18
N LYS A 49 14.15 -7.24 19.96
CA LYS A 49 13.78 -6.35 18.86
C LYS A 49 13.86 -7.08 17.51
N LYS A 50 14.97 -7.75 17.22
CA LYS A 50 15.17 -8.53 15.99
C LYS A 50 14.09 -9.60 15.86
N VAL A 51 13.87 -10.39 16.91
CA VAL A 51 12.87 -11.48 16.92
C VAL A 51 11.46 -10.94 16.67
N LEU A 52 11.04 -9.89 17.37
CA LEU A 52 9.70 -9.30 17.21
C LEU A 52 9.48 -8.74 15.80
N ILE A 53 10.46 -8.03 15.25
CA ILE A 53 10.36 -7.44 13.91
C ILE A 53 10.32 -8.53 12.85
N GLU A 54 11.24 -9.49 12.88
CA GLU A 54 11.33 -10.54 11.88
C GLU A 54 10.10 -11.47 11.93
N THR A 55 9.64 -11.85 13.11
CA THR A 55 8.44 -12.71 13.23
C THR A 55 7.19 -12.00 12.75
N SER A 56 7.01 -10.73 13.11
CA SER A 56 5.92 -9.92 12.58
C SER A 56 6.03 -9.73 11.05
N ASN A 57 7.22 -9.48 10.51
CA ASN A 57 7.44 -9.33 9.06
C ASN A 57 7.14 -10.59 8.26
N HIS A 58 7.23 -11.77 8.88
CA HIS A 58 6.84 -13.05 8.29
C HIS A 58 5.35 -13.38 8.47
N GLY A 59 4.57 -12.51 9.12
CA GLY A 59 3.15 -12.75 9.42
C GLY A 59 2.93 -13.80 10.50
N LEU A 60 3.92 -14.04 11.38
CA LEU A 60 3.85 -15.07 12.43
C LEU A 60 3.09 -14.61 13.68
N LEU A 61 2.95 -13.30 13.87
CA LEU A 61 2.32 -12.70 15.05
C LEU A 61 0.89 -12.19 14.79
N GLY A 62 0.37 -12.39 13.58
CA GLY A 62 -0.95 -11.93 13.16
C GLY A 62 -0.99 -11.52 11.69
N GLU A 63 -2.14 -11.01 11.27
CA GLU A 63 -2.36 -10.56 9.89
C GLU A 63 -1.62 -9.26 9.53
N ASN A 64 -1.29 -8.46 10.56
CA ASN A 64 -0.59 -7.19 10.38
C ASN A 64 0.93 -7.42 10.44
N VAL A 65 1.61 -6.99 9.38
CA VAL A 65 3.07 -7.05 9.19
C VAL A 65 3.73 -5.69 9.28
N ILE A 66 3.03 -4.57 9.08
CA ILE A 66 3.55 -3.22 9.32
C ILE A 66 3.30 -2.83 10.78
N CYS A 67 2.13 -3.21 11.31
CA CYS A 67 1.80 -2.98 12.71
C CYS A 67 2.11 -4.23 13.56
N LEU A 68 2.75 -4.03 14.71
CA LEU A 68 2.91 -5.02 15.76
C LEU A 68 1.74 -4.91 16.74
N GLU A 69 1.07 -6.01 17.01
CA GLU A 69 -0.04 -6.08 17.97
C GLU A 69 0.46 -6.71 19.27
N THR A 70 0.39 -5.96 20.37
CA THR A 70 0.71 -6.46 21.70
C THR A 70 -0.60 -6.91 22.35
N SER A 71 -0.77 -8.22 22.48
CA SER A 71 -1.93 -8.86 23.14
C SER A 71 -1.50 -9.56 24.42
N GLU A 72 -2.45 -9.90 25.31
CA GLU A 72 -2.19 -10.63 26.56
C GLU A 72 -1.47 -11.98 26.37
N HIS A 73 -1.45 -12.50 25.14
CA HIS A 73 -0.84 -13.78 24.78
C HIS A 73 0.46 -13.62 23.97
N LEU A 74 0.97 -12.40 23.77
CA LEU A 74 2.15 -12.18 22.93
C LEU A 74 3.37 -12.94 23.46
N GLU A 75 3.62 -12.89 24.76
CA GLU A 75 4.72 -13.57 25.43
C GLU A 75 4.58 -15.10 25.32
N GLU A 76 3.35 -15.62 25.36
CA GLU A 76 3.06 -17.06 25.23
C GLU A 76 3.47 -17.60 23.85
N ASN A 77 3.38 -16.78 22.80
CA ASN A 77 3.83 -17.15 21.46
C ASN A 77 5.34 -17.46 21.42
N PHE A 78 6.12 -16.84 22.31
CA PHE A 78 7.57 -17.00 22.42
C PHE A 78 8.00 -17.97 23.53
N GLN A 79 7.08 -18.79 24.04
CA GLN A 79 7.39 -19.69 25.15
C GLN A 79 8.49 -20.69 24.78
N ASN A 80 9.49 -20.81 25.66
CA ASN A 80 10.57 -21.78 25.54
C ASN A 80 10.65 -22.64 26.81
N LYS A 81 10.59 -23.96 26.66
CA LYS A 81 10.59 -24.94 27.78
C LYS A 81 9.58 -24.62 28.90
N GLY A 82 8.45 -23.98 28.57
CA GLY A 82 7.43 -23.60 29.55
C GLY A 82 7.54 -22.16 30.10
N TYR A 83 8.61 -21.43 29.78
CA TYR A 83 8.83 -20.06 30.23
C TYR A 83 8.52 -19.04 29.13
N SER A 84 7.78 -18.00 29.47
CA SER A 84 7.50 -16.86 28.59
C SER A 84 8.47 -15.71 28.89
N PRO A 85 8.88 -14.92 27.89
CA PRO A 85 9.82 -13.82 28.10
C PRO A 85 9.23 -12.71 28.97
N LEU A 86 9.85 -12.46 30.13
CA LEU A 86 9.31 -11.54 31.14
C LEU A 86 9.53 -10.06 30.81
N SER A 87 10.53 -9.75 30.00
CA SER A 87 10.93 -8.35 29.72
C SER A 87 10.47 -7.81 28.36
N LEU A 88 9.56 -8.49 27.62
CA LEU A 88 9.01 -7.93 26.38
C LEU A 88 8.38 -6.55 26.55
N PRO A 89 7.64 -6.25 27.63
CA PRO A 89 7.14 -4.89 27.88
C PRO A 89 8.26 -3.84 27.94
N CYS A 90 9.40 -4.18 28.56
CA CYS A 90 10.57 -3.32 28.62
C CYS A 90 11.17 -3.10 27.22
N VAL A 91 11.25 -4.14 26.39
CA VAL A 91 11.76 -4.03 25.01
C VAL A 91 10.91 -3.09 24.17
N ILE A 92 9.57 -3.24 24.20
CA ILE A 92 8.65 -2.35 23.49
C ILE A 92 8.78 -0.91 24.00
N GLN A 93 8.97 -0.73 25.31
CA GLN A 93 9.23 0.60 25.89
C GLN A 93 10.50 1.22 25.32
N GLU A 94 11.61 0.48 25.24
CA GLU A 94 12.85 0.97 24.64
C GLU A 94 12.66 1.34 23.17
N MET A 95 11.97 0.49 22.39
CA MET A 95 11.66 0.76 20.98
C MET A 95 10.75 1.99 20.79
N TYR A 96 9.87 2.27 21.74
CA TYR A 96 9.08 3.50 21.76
C TYR A 96 9.96 4.72 22.03
N MET A 97 10.83 4.65 23.03
CA MET A 97 11.74 5.76 23.39
C MET A 97 12.70 6.11 22.25
N THR A 98 13.06 5.16 21.39
CA THR A 98 13.89 5.38 20.21
C THR A 98 13.10 5.75 18.94
N ASN A 99 11.77 5.93 19.02
CA ASN A 99 10.86 6.20 17.90
C ASN A 99 10.82 5.11 16.81
N GLU A 100 11.19 3.89 17.16
CA GLU A 100 11.11 2.73 16.25
C GLU A 100 9.69 2.16 16.21
N LEU A 101 9.00 2.21 17.35
CA LEU A 101 7.58 1.91 17.49
C LEU A 101 6.83 3.17 17.87
N ILE A 102 5.73 3.42 17.18
CA ILE A 102 4.80 4.50 17.51
C ILE A 102 3.41 3.89 17.69
N PRO A 103 2.68 4.16 18.79
CA PRO A 103 1.29 3.74 18.91
C PRO A 103 0.47 4.21 17.71
N VAL A 104 -0.40 3.37 17.18
CA VAL A 104 -1.20 3.72 15.98
C VAL A 104 -1.99 5.02 16.20
N ASP A 105 -2.58 5.19 17.38
CA ASP A 105 -3.38 6.39 17.72
C ASP A 105 -2.50 7.66 17.69
N GLU A 106 -1.28 7.55 18.22
CA GLU A 106 -0.28 8.61 18.21
C GLU A 106 0.16 8.93 16.77
N PHE A 107 0.46 7.91 15.97
CA PHE A 107 0.83 8.04 14.58
C PHE A 107 -0.25 8.76 13.75
N ILE A 108 -1.51 8.34 13.89
CA ILE A 108 -2.64 8.94 13.17
C ILE A 108 -2.86 10.39 13.60
N SER A 109 -2.85 10.65 14.91
CA SER A 109 -3.11 11.99 15.45
C SER A 109 -1.99 12.99 15.14
N THR A 110 -0.74 12.53 15.00
CA THR A 110 0.37 13.37 14.53
C THR A 110 0.20 13.74 13.05
N GLN A 111 -0.47 12.88 12.29
CA GLN A 111 -0.76 13.07 10.87
C GLN A 111 -2.07 13.83 10.60
N ASN A 112 -2.56 14.65 11.53
CA ASN A 112 -3.86 15.36 11.54
C ASN A 112 -4.15 16.36 10.38
N ARG A 113 -3.48 16.20 9.23
CA ARG A 113 -3.77 16.85 7.95
C ARG A 113 -4.02 15.85 6.81
N SER A 114 -4.03 14.55 7.11
CA SER A 114 -4.29 13.45 6.17
C SER A 114 -5.75 13.00 6.26
N TRP A 115 -6.42 12.84 5.11
CA TRP A 115 -7.83 12.41 5.06
C TRP A 115 -7.98 10.94 5.51
N THR A 116 -6.96 10.11 5.31
CA THR A 116 -6.96 8.73 5.85
C THR A 116 -6.82 8.66 7.36
N GLY A 117 -6.15 9.63 8.00
CA GLY A 117 -6.17 9.78 9.46
C GLY A 117 -7.59 9.97 10.02
N TRP A 118 -8.48 10.63 9.29
CA TRP A 118 -9.90 10.75 9.65
C TRP A 118 -10.67 9.42 9.52
N ILE A 119 -10.40 8.61 8.49
CA ILE A 119 -11.04 7.30 8.34
C ILE A 119 -10.56 6.30 9.40
N ILE A 120 -9.26 6.25 9.68
CA ILE A 120 -8.71 5.28 10.63
C ILE A 120 -9.12 5.64 12.06
N SER A 121 -9.23 6.93 12.38
CA SER A 121 -9.77 7.39 13.68
C SER A 121 -11.25 7.04 13.90
N LYS A 122 -12.02 6.71 12.85
CA LYS A 122 -13.39 6.17 12.99
C LYS A 122 -13.40 4.71 13.47
N TYR A 123 -12.36 3.93 13.15
CA TYR A 123 -12.22 2.52 13.55
C TYR A 123 -11.50 2.33 14.89
N ILE A 124 -10.86 3.38 15.39
CA ILE A 124 -10.14 3.40 16.66
C ILE A 124 -11.04 4.11 17.67
N LEU A 125 -11.66 3.34 18.57
CA LEU A 125 -12.25 3.92 19.76
C LEU A 125 -11.10 4.43 20.64
N HIS A 126 -10.96 5.75 20.72
CA HIS A 126 -10.70 6.54 21.93
C HIS A 126 -9.78 7.75 21.66
N PRO A 127 -10.13 8.95 22.16
CA PRO A 127 -9.17 10.04 22.26
C PRO A 127 -8.36 9.91 23.56
N ILE A 128 -7.10 10.35 23.54
CA ILE A 128 -6.45 11.27 24.50
C ILE A 128 -4.93 11.07 24.45
N TYR A 129 -4.26 12.08 23.89
CA TYR A 129 -2.85 12.36 24.14
C TYR A 129 -2.68 12.87 25.59
N TRP A 130 -1.46 12.76 26.14
CA TRP A 130 -0.94 13.30 27.43
C TRP A 130 -0.41 12.28 28.46
N GLY A 131 -0.23 10.99 28.15
CA GLY A 131 0.25 10.05 29.19
C GLY A 131 0.89 8.71 28.83
N ILE A 132 1.54 8.54 27.68
CA ILE A 132 2.01 7.20 27.24
C ILE A 132 3.13 6.62 28.12
N GLN A 133 4.02 7.47 28.66
CA GLN A 133 5.03 7.02 29.64
C GLN A 133 4.39 6.46 30.92
N LYS A 134 3.17 6.91 31.25
CA LYS A 134 2.32 6.36 32.32
C LYS A 134 1.53 5.12 31.87
N LEU A 135 1.17 5.00 30.59
CA LEU A 135 0.41 3.88 30.01
C LEU A 135 1.24 2.59 29.86
N ILE A 136 2.53 2.69 29.51
CA ILE A 136 3.42 1.51 29.51
C ILE A 136 3.72 1.06 30.94
N SER A 137 3.71 2.01 31.90
CA SER A 137 3.82 1.73 33.34
C SER A 137 2.50 1.24 33.98
N SER A 138 1.36 1.37 33.29
CA SER A 138 0.05 0.94 33.80
C SER A 138 -0.85 0.36 32.69
N ARG A 139 -0.92 -0.97 32.66
CA ARG A 139 -1.97 -1.83 32.06
C ARG A 139 -2.36 -1.67 30.58
N ASN A 140 -1.81 -0.75 29.79
CA ASN A 140 -2.21 -0.56 28.38
C ASN A 140 -1.23 -1.14 27.33
N TYR A 141 -0.23 -1.92 27.75
CA TYR A 141 0.62 -2.70 26.85
C TYR A 141 -0.21 -3.71 26.02
N TYR A 142 -1.11 -4.47 26.66
CA TYR A 142 -1.76 -5.66 26.06
C TYR A 142 -2.96 -5.40 25.13
N SER A 143 -3.18 -4.16 24.71
CA SER A 143 -4.29 -3.82 23.78
C SER A 143 -3.89 -2.73 22.79
N SER A 144 -2.59 -2.54 22.57
CA SER A 144 -2.05 -1.48 21.73
C SER A 144 -1.54 -2.05 20.40
N LYS A 145 -1.82 -1.32 19.31
CA LYS A 145 -1.16 -1.55 18.02
C LYS A 145 -0.04 -0.54 17.85
N TRP A 146 1.11 -1.02 17.41
CA TRP A 146 2.33 -0.24 17.26
C TRP A 146 2.77 -0.25 15.80
N VAL A 147 2.95 0.92 15.20
CA VAL A 147 3.52 1.08 13.87
C VAL A 147 5.03 0.87 13.96
N LYS A 148 5.56 -0.10 13.22
CA LYS A 148 7.01 -0.28 13.04
C LYS A 148 7.50 0.72 12.01
N MET A 149 8.14 1.80 12.45
CA MET A 149 8.46 2.93 11.59
C MET A 149 9.44 2.58 10.47
N ASP A 150 10.45 1.75 10.75
CA ASP A 150 11.42 1.33 9.72
C ASP A 150 10.76 0.45 8.65
N THR A 151 9.92 -0.51 9.06
CA THR A 151 9.16 -1.37 8.14
C THR A 151 8.21 -0.55 7.26
N LEU A 152 7.50 0.42 7.86
CA LEU A 152 6.63 1.34 7.15
C LEU A 152 7.39 2.20 6.14
N LYS A 153 8.51 2.80 6.53
CA LYS A 153 9.37 3.62 5.66
C LYS A 153 9.92 2.80 4.50
N GLU A 154 10.38 1.59 4.76
CA GLU A 154 10.90 0.70 3.72
C GLU A 154 9.80 0.28 2.74
N ALA A 155 8.61 -0.09 3.24
CA ALA A 155 7.46 -0.40 2.42
C ALA A 155 7.04 0.79 1.52
N ALA A 156 6.98 1.99 2.09
CA ALA A 156 6.69 3.22 1.37
C ALA A 156 7.74 3.53 0.29
N CYS A 157 9.03 3.34 0.61
CA CYS A 157 10.12 3.51 -0.34
C CYS A 157 9.98 2.57 -1.54
N ARG A 158 9.71 1.28 -1.30
CA ARG A 158 9.49 0.29 -2.37
C ARG A 158 8.32 0.66 -3.27
N VAL A 159 7.21 1.13 -2.68
CA VAL A 159 6.02 1.58 -3.42
C VAL A 159 6.35 2.78 -4.33
N ILE A 160 7.03 3.80 -3.79
CA ILE A 160 7.42 4.99 -4.55
C ILE A 160 8.37 4.61 -5.69
N GLN A 161 9.41 3.83 -5.39
CA GLN A 161 10.38 3.39 -6.41
C GLN A 161 9.73 2.55 -7.52
N HIS A 162 8.76 1.71 -7.16
CA HIS A 162 8.02 0.94 -8.15
C HIS A 162 7.17 1.83 -9.04
N GLN A 163 6.42 2.76 -8.45
CA GLN A 163 5.59 3.70 -9.21
C GLN A 163 6.45 4.55 -10.14
N GLU A 164 7.58 5.03 -9.64
CA GLU A 164 8.54 5.83 -10.39
C GLU A 164 9.18 5.09 -11.58
N LYS A 165 9.25 3.77 -11.52
CA LYS A 165 9.81 2.93 -12.58
C LYS A 165 8.78 2.52 -13.63
N HIS A 166 7.51 2.33 -13.23
CA HIS A 166 6.47 1.77 -14.10
C HIS A 166 5.40 2.78 -14.53
N GLY A 167 5.31 3.93 -13.87
CA GLY A 167 4.41 5.02 -14.25
C GLY A 167 4.95 5.77 -15.45
N ILE A 168 4.62 5.30 -16.65
CA ILE A 168 5.05 5.92 -17.91
C ILE A 168 4.16 7.14 -18.21
N ASN A 169 2.84 6.98 -18.12
CA ASN A 169 1.88 8.03 -18.42
C ASN A 169 1.33 8.62 -17.13
N GLY A 170 1.94 9.72 -16.65
CA GLY A 170 1.62 10.29 -15.34
C GLY A 170 0.16 10.71 -15.15
N VAL A 171 -0.58 10.99 -16.23
CA VAL A 171 -2.00 11.36 -16.20
C VAL A 171 -2.91 10.17 -15.87
N THR A 172 -2.61 8.98 -16.37
CA THR A 172 -3.41 7.78 -16.08
C THR A 172 -2.81 6.95 -14.97
N ASP A 173 -1.49 6.77 -14.97
CA ASP A 173 -0.81 5.72 -14.19
C ASP A 173 -0.57 6.14 -12.75
N ASN A 174 -0.71 7.43 -12.43
CA ASN A 174 -0.65 7.92 -11.05
C ASN A 174 -1.99 7.85 -10.32
N LEU A 175 -3.07 7.39 -10.97
CA LEU A 175 -4.43 7.40 -10.41
C LEU A 175 -4.91 5.99 -10.07
N PHE A 176 -5.25 5.82 -8.79
CA PHE A 176 -5.68 4.54 -8.22
C PHE A 176 -6.94 4.68 -7.37
N THR A 177 -7.72 3.60 -7.34
CA THR A 177 -8.67 3.32 -6.25
C THR A 177 -7.95 2.58 -5.12
N LEU A 178 -8.53 2.49 -3.92
CA LEU A 178 -7.98 1.65 -2.86
C LEU A 178 -7.78 0.18 -3.31
N SER A 179 -8.75 -0.35 -4.07
CA SER A 179 -8.70 -1.74 -4.54
C SER A 179 -7.59 -1.96 -5.57
N SER A 180 -7.45 -1.06 -6.55
CA SER A 180 -6.38 -1.16 -7.55
C SER A 180 -5.01 -0.89 -6.93
N PHE A 181 -4.92 0.05 -5.98
CA PHE A 181 -3.69 0.30 -5.23
C PHE A 181 -3.26 -0.94 -4.43
N LYS A 182 -4.19 -1.62 -3.76
CA LYS A 182 -3.89 -2.89 -3.08
C LYS A 182 -3.40 -3.95 -4.06
N ALA A 183 -4.10 -4.13 -5.18
CA ALA A 183 -3.75 -5.14 -6.17
C ALA A 183 -2.36 -4.94 -6.76
N GLU A 184 -1.94 -3.68 -6.95
CA GLU A 184 -0.64 -3.33 -7.50
C GLU A 184 0.47 -3.36 -6.44
N PHE A 185 0.27 -2.67 -5.31
CA PHE A 185 1.34 -2.34 -4.39
C PHE A 185 1.47 -3.28 -3.18
N ALA A 186 0.47 -4.09 -2.84
CA ALA A 186 0.53 -4.89 -1.61
C ALA A 186 1.73 -5.85 -1.59
N ALA A 187 1.96 -6.59 -2.68
CA ALA A 187 3.07 -7.53 -2.79
C ALA A 187 4.45 -6.85 -2.93
N ILE A 188 4.46 -5.58 -3.35
CA ILE A 188 5.67 -4.77 -3.53
C ILE A 188 6.09 -4.16 -2.20
N ALA A 189 5.13 -3.61 -1.47
CA ALA A 189 5.33 -3.05 -0.14
C ALA A 189 5.93 -4.11 0.80
N MET A 190 5.31 -5.29 0.84
CA MET A 190 5.73 -6.41 1.67
C MET A 190 5.83 -7.71 0.85
N PRO A 191 7.02 -8.03 0.33
CA PRO A 191 7.24 -9.28 -0.39
C PRO A 191 6.98 -10.49 0.51
N LYS A 192 6.45 -11.56 -0.09
CA LYS A 192 6.21 -12.87 0.56
C LYS A 192 5.08 -12.92 1.61
N VAL A 193 4.41 -11.80 1.90
CA VAL A 193 3.27 -11.78 2.82
C VAL A 193 2.08 -11.04 2.22
N THR A 194 0.88 -11.40 2.65
CA THR A 194 -0.35 -10.71 2.28
C THR A 194 -0.55 -9.49 3.17
N LEU A 195 -0.48 -8.29 2.59
CA LEU A 195 -0.72 -7.05 3.32
C LEU A 195 -2.20 -6.93 3.72
N SER A 196 -2.45 -6.74 5.02
CA SER A 196 -3.80 -6.54 5.55
C SER A 196 -4.39 -5.20 5.08
N ASP A 197 -5.73 -5.08 5.12
CA ASP A 197 -6.38 -3.80 4.79
C ASP A 197 -6.04 -2.69 5.81
N PHE A 198 -5.72 -3.07 7.04
CA PHE A 198 -5.31 -2.13 8.08
C PHE A 198 -3.91 -1.57 7.81
N ASP A 199 -2.94 -2.45 7.56
CA ASP A 199 -1.57 -2.03 7.22
C ASP A 199 -1.53 -1.23 5.92
N LEU A 200 -2.37 -1.59 4.95
CA LEU A 200 -2.50 -0.82 3.71
C LEU A 200 -2.94 0.62 4.00
N LYS A 201 -3.92 0.81 4.90
CA LYS A 201 -4.37 2.16 5.30
C LYS A 201 -3.24 2.92 6.00
N ILE A 202 -2.51 2.30 6.92
CA ILE A 202 -1.37 2.92 7.61
C ILE A 202 -0.27 3.34 6.62
N LEU A 203 0.05 2.48 5.65
CA LEU A 203 0.99 2.78 4.57
C LEU A 203 0.54 3.98 3.74
N ILE A 204 -0.73 4.02 3.36
CA ILE A 204 -1.32 5.12 2.59
C ILE A 204 -1.30 6.42 3.41
N THR A 205 -1.63 6.38 4.70
CA THR A 205 -1.56 7.56 5.59
C THR A 205 -0.16 8.13 5.63
N TYR A 206 0.86 7.28 5.78
CA TYR A 206 2.26 7.71 5.72
C TYR A 206 2.64 8.38 4.39
N LEU A 207 2.22 7.79 3.27
CA LEU A 207 2.49 8.36 1.94
C LEU A 207 1.82 9.72 1.74
N GLU A 208 0.63 9.90 2.32
CA GLU A 208 -0.11 11.17 2.30
C GLU A 208 0.58 12.23 3.16
N SER A 209 1.03 11.88 4.38
CA SER A 209 1.73 12.83 5.26
C SER A 209 3.05 13.32 4.68
N GLU A 210 3.77 12.43 3.98
CA GLU A 210 5.00 12.75 3.25
C GLU A 210 4.75 13.53 1.94
N ARG A 211 3.50 13.91 1.67
CA ARG A 211 3.05 14.60 0.45
C ARG A 211 3.44 13.90 -0.85
N LYS A 212 3.60 12.57 -0.79
CA LYS A 212 3.93 11.72 -1.95
C LYS A 212 2.69 11.38 -2.76
N ILE A 213 1.54 11.30 -2.07
CA ILE A 213 0.23 11.09 -2.68
C ILE A 213 -0.78 12.13 -2.20
N LEU A 214 -1.85 12.30 -2.96
CA LEU A 214 -3.09 12.94 -2.54
C LEU A 214 -4.18 11.91 -2.44
N ILE A 215 -5.11 12.18 -1.53
CA ILE A 215 -6.24 11.32 -1.28
C ILE A 215 -7.51 12.16 -1.25
N THR A 216 -8.57 11.67 -1.88
CA THR A 216 -9.89 12.28 -1.78
C THR A 216 -10.99 11.22 -1.79
N ASP A 217 -12.12 11.56 -1.18
CA ASP A 217 -13.38 10.84 -1.29
C ASP A 217 -13.85 10.73 -2.75
N SER A 218 -14.44 9.59 -3.09
CA SER A 218 -15.15 9.41 -4.37
C SER A 218 -16.28 10.43 -4.56
N LEU A 219 -16.45 10.88 -5.80
CA LEU A 219 -17.32 11.99 -6.19
C LEU A 219 -18.84 11.69 -6.10
N HIS A 220 -19.24 10.42 -5.99
CA HIS A 220 -20.65 10.07 -6.01
C HIS A 220 -21.25 10.06 -4.59
N LYS A 221 -21.78 11.22 -4.16
CA LYS A 221 -22.75 11.35 -3.06
C LYS A 221 -24.10 10.63 -3.33
N GLU A 222 -24.20 9.81 -4.36
CA GLU A 222 -25.42 9.05 -4.67
C GLU A 222 -25.47 7.72 -3.92
N VAL A 223 -26.17 7.78 -2.79
CA VAL A 223 -27.08 6.84 -2.11
C VAL A 223 -26.75 5.33 -2.00
N ASN A 224 -25.91 4.68 -2.81
CA ASN A 224 -25.73 3.22 -2.74
C ASN A 224 -24.37 2.68 -3.24
N ARG A 225 -23.23 3.31 -2.93
CA ARG A 225 -21.90 2.71 -3.17
C ARG A 225 -21.06 2.54 -1.89
N LYS A 226 -20.23 1.51 -1.92
CA LYS A 226 -19.48 0.91 -0.81
C LYS A 226 -18.67 1.97 -0.05
N GLU A 227 -18.58 1.80 1.26
CA GLU A 227 -17.91 2.69 2.24
C GLU A 227 -16.38 2.90 2.02
N ASN A 228 -15.80 2.46 0.89
CA ASN A 228 -14.35 2.39 0.64
C ASN A 228 -13.89 3.01 -0.69
N ASP A 229 -14.72 3.82 -1.37
CA ASP A 229 -14.33 4.44 -2.64
C ASP A 229 -13.43 5.68 -2.40
N MET A 230 -12.12 5.45 -2.42
CA MET A 230 -11.07 6.46 -2.25
C MET A 230 -10.25 6.59 -3.53
N ILE A 231 -9.97 7.83 -3.95
CA ILE A 231 -9.05 8.11 -5.05
C ILE A 231 -7.68 8.49 -4.48
N ILE A 232 -6.65 7.80 -4.95
CA ILE A 232 -5.25 8.00 -4.62
C ILE A 232 -4.55 8.53 -5.87
N LYS A 233 -3.89 9.68 -5.75
CA LYS A 233 -3.10 10.30 -6.83
C LYS A 233 -1.64 10.42 -6.41
N PHE A 234 -0.72 9.77 -7.11
CA PHE A 234 0.71 9.99 -6.92
C PHE A 234 1.15 11.35 -7.48
N ARG A 235 2.15 11.94 -6.81
CA ARG A 235 2.81 13.14 -7.33
C ARG A 235 3.69 12.75 -8.52
N ALA A 236 3.42 13.34 -9.67
CA ALA A 236 4.25 13.15 -10.86
C ALA A 236 5.62 13.82 -10.69
N ARG A 237 6.66 13.22 -11.29
CA ARG A 237 8.07 13.67 -11.20
C ARG A 237 8.31 15.04 -11.83
N ASN A 238 7.64 15.35 -12.93
CA ASN A 238 7.96 16.49 -13.79
C ASN A 238 6.93 17.63 -13.74
N VAL A 239 6.02 17.60 -12.77
CA VAL A 239 5.04 18.68 -12.64
C VAL A 239 5.73 19.89 -12.03
N ASN A 240 5.71 20.98 -12.81
CA ASN A 240 6.23 22.29 -12.45
C ASN A 240 5.87 22.63 -11.00
N VAL A 241 6.82 23.19 -10.23
CA VAL A 241 6.64 23.50 -8.80
C VAL A 241 5.42 24.40 -8.56
N TYR A 242 5.00 25.14 -9.60
CA TYR A 242 3.85 26.05 -9.60
C TYR A 242 2.50 25.40 -9.91
N THR A 243 2.46 24.17 -10.44
CA THR A 243 1.18 23.49 -10.71
C THR A 243 0.62 22.93 -9.40
N LYS A 244 -0.60 23.35 -9.08
CA LYS A 244 -1.28 22.93 -7.85
C LYS A 244 -1.45 21.40 -7.86
N PHE A 245 -0.82 20.73 -6.90
CA PHE A 245 -1.02 19.30 -6.70
C PHE A 245 -2.41 19.09 -6.10
N GLU A 246 -3.39 18.82 -6.96
CA GLU A 246 -4.77 18.56 -6.59
C GLU A 246 -5.39 17.43 -7.42
N ILE A 247 -6.52 16.91 -6.93
CA ILE A 247 -7.35 15.93 -7.65
C ILE A 247 -8.47 16.69 -8.37
N THR A 248 -8.39 16.69 -9.69
CA THR A 248 -9.25 17.43 -10.62
C THR A 248 -10.51 16.65 -11.01
N SER A 249 -11.41 17.26 -11.78
CA SER A 249 -12.54 16.58 -12.40
C SER A 249 -12.09 15.56 -13.47
N ILE A 250 -11.01 15.85 -14.19
CA ILE A 250 -10.42 14.96 -15.20
C ILE A 250 -9.91 13.69 -14.53
N ASP A 251 -9.17 13.81 -13.42
CA ASP A 251 -8.66 12.66 -12.65
C ASP A 251 -9.79 11.70 -12.25
N ARG A 252 -10.91 12.26 -11.80
CA ARG A 252 -12.11 11.49 -11.42
C ARG A 252 -12.76 10.81 -12.62
N GLY A 253 -12.81 11.49 -13.75
CA GLY A 253 -13.25 10.90 -15.02
C GLY A 253 -12.39 9.71 -15.43
N ILE A 254 -11.07 9.81 -15.31
CA ILE A 254 -10.13 8.72 -15.62
C ILE A 254 -10.38 7.51 -14.71
N ILE A 255 -10.53 7.72 -13.40
CA ILE A 255 -10.88 6.64 -12.46
C ILE A 255 -12.20 5.96 -12.86
N TYR A 256 -13.23 6.74 -13.17
CA TYR A 256 -14.52 6.20 -13.61
C TYR A 256 -14.40 5.34 -14.88
N ILE A 257 -13.62 5.82 -15.86
CA ILE A 257 -13.35 5.10 -17.11
C ILE A 257 -12.61 3.79 -16.81
N LYS A 258 -11.56 3.81 -15.96
CA LYS A 258 -10.84 2.60 -15.53
C LYS A 258 -11.76 1.59 -14.83
N GLU A 259 -12.60 2.04 -13.90
CA GLU A 259 -13.57 1.16 -13.25
C GLU A 259 -14.58 0.56 -14.23
N THR A 260 -14.98 1.34 -15.23
CA THR A 260 -15.90 0.89 -16.28
C THR A 260 -15.24 -0.18 -17.14
N CYS A 261 -13.96 -0.02 -17.51
CA CYS A 261 -13.19 -1.08 -18.18
C CYS A 261 -13.16 -2.36 -17.35
N ASN A 262 -12.84 -2.27 -16.04
CA ASN A 262 -12.79 -3.45 -15.16
C ASN A 262 -14.15 -4.16 -15.08
N LYS A 263 -15.25 -3.41 -14.97
CA LYS A 263 -16.61 -3.97 -14.98
C LYS A 263 -16.94 -4.65 -16.31
N LEU A 264 -16.55 -4.06 -17.44
CA LEU A 264 -16.76 -4.64 -18.76
C LEU A 264 -15.94 -5.92 -18.95
N HIS A 265 -14.68 -5.95 -18.52
CA HIS A 265 -13.85 -7.15 -18.51
C HIS A 265 -14.50 -8.29 -17.72
N GLN A 266 -14.99 -8.00 -16.51
CA GLN A 266 -15.68 -9.00 -15.69
C GLN A 266 -16.96 -9.52 -16.37
N GLN A 267 -17.79 -8.62 -16.92
CA GLN A 267 -19.00 -9.02 -17.63
C GLN A 267 -18.71 -9.87 -18.87
N ILE A 268 -17.66 -9.55 -19.62
CA ILE A 268 -17.21 -10.33 -20.78
C ILE A 268 -16.83 -11.74 -20.33
N HIS A 269 -15.99 -11.86 -19.31
CA HIS A 269 -15.57 -13.14 -18.74
C HIS A 269 -16.77 -13.99 -18.31
N ASP A 270 -17.72 -13.42 -17.56
CA ASP A 270 -18.90 -14.13 -17.06
C ASP A 270 -19.80 -14.62 -18.20
N ILE A 271 -19.98 -13.80 -19.26
CA ILE A 271 -20.76 -14.18 -20.44
C ILE A 271 -20.07 -15.32 -21.20
N GLU A 272 -18.74 -15.26 -21.37
CA GLU A 272 -17.97 -16.32 -22.02
C GLU A 272 -18.04 -17.64 -21.28
N GLU A 273 -17.91 -17.62 -19.95
CA GLU A 273 -18.08 -18.80 -19.11
C GLU A 273 -19.48 -19.38 -19.29
N ARG A 274 -20.51 -18.53 -19.27
CA ARG A 274 -21.90 -18.98 -19.50
C ARG A 274 -22.12 -19.57 -20.89
N ILE A 275 -21.48 -19.02 -21.93
CA ILE A 275 -21.51 -19.58 -23.29
C ILE A 275 -20.86 -20.98 -23.32
N LYS A 276 -19.73 -21.17 -22.61
CA LYS A 276 -19.07 -22.49 -22.49
C LYS A 276 -20.00 -23.50 -21.83
N GLU A 277 -20.65 -23.14 -20.72
CA GLU A 277 -21.61 -24.01 -20.02
C GLU A 277 -22.80 -24.40 -20.92
N ILE A 278 -23.42 -23.44 -21.61
CA ILE A 278 -24.55 -23.71 -22.50
C ILE A 278 -24.11 -24.59 -23.66
N SER A 279 -22.91 -24.38 -24.20
CA SER A 279 -22.34 -25.23 -25.25
C SER A 279 -22.21 -26.69 -24.82
N THR A 280 -21.79 -26.94 -23.57
CA THR A 280 -21.75 -28.30 -23.01
C THR A 280 -23.14 -28.89 -22.85
N LYS A 281 -24.11 -28.12 -22.35
CA LYS A 281 -25.52 -28.57 -22.25
C LYS A 281 -26.13 -28.91 -23.61
N ILE A 282 -25.82 -28.13 -24.65
CA ILE A 282 -26.25 -28.42 -26.03
C ILE A 282 -25.71 -29.77 -26.48
N ARG A 283 -24.41 -30.06 -26.29
CA ARG A 283 -23.81 -31.35 -26.65
C ARG A 283 -24.52 -32.50 -25.93
N ASN A 284 -24.80 -32.35 -24.64
CA ASN A 284 -25.50 -33.37 -23.85
C ASN A 284 -26.92 -33.63 -24.37
N HIS A 285 -27.69 -32.57 -24.67
CA HIS A 285 -29.04 -32.73 -25.24
C HIS A 285 -29.03 -33.37 -26.64
N ILE A 286 -28.00 -33.13 -27.45
CA ILE A 286 -27.82 -33.79 -28.75
C ILE A 286 -27.57 -35.28 -28.56
N ILE A 287 -26.67 -35.66 -27.64
CA ILE A 287 -26.38 -37.07 -27.31
C ILE A 287 -27.66 -37.77 -26.80
N GLN A 288 -28.44 -37.09 -25.96
CA GLN A 288 -29.71 -37.59 -25.42
C GLN A 288 -30.87 -37.55 -26.44
N LYS A 289 -30.62 -37.17 -27.70
CA LYS A 289 -31.62 -37.03 -28.78
C LYS A 289 -32.77 -36.06 -28.46
N GLN A 290 -32.55 -35.12 -27.54
CA GLN A 290 -33.53 -34.10 -27.12
C GLN A 290 -33.44 -32.85 -28.02
N SER A 291 -33.79 -33.00 -29.30
CA SER A 291 -33.62 -31.96 -30.34
C SER A 291 -34.27 -30.61 -30.00
N VAL A 292 -35.46 -30.62 -29.39
CA VAL A 292 -36.19 -29.40 -29.00
C VAL A 292 -35.42 -28.61 -27.92
N MET A 293 -34.89 -29.31 -26.92
CA MET A 293 -34.10 -28.70 -25.85
C MET A 293 -32.76 -28.19 -26.36
N ALA A 294 -32.10 -28.94 -27.24
CA ALA A 294 -30.87 -28.50 -27.91
C ALA A 294 -31.09 -27.20 -28.71
N LYS A 295 -32.16 -27.11 -29.50
CA LYS A 295 -32.53 -25.89 -30.25
C LYS A 295 -32.86 -24.71 -29.35
N HIS A 296 -33.55 -24.94 -28.24
CA HIS A 296 -33.82 -23.89 -27.25
C HIS A 296 -32.52 -23.32 -26.65
N ARG A 297 -31.60 -24.21 -26.22
CA ARG A 297 -30.30 -23.80 -25.68
C ARG A 297 -29.41 -23.13 -26.72
N LEU A 298 -29.47 -23.55 -27.99
CA LEU A 298 -28.76 -22.88 -29.09
C LEU A 298 -29.22 -21.43 -29.26
N ARG A 299 -30.53 -21.16 -29.19
CA ARG A 299 -31.06 -19.79 -29.23
C ARG A 299 -30.57 -18.93 -28.05
N GLN A 300 -30.51 -19.51 -26.85
CA GLN A 300 -29.93 -18.83 -25.68
C GLN A 300 -28.46 -18.48 -25.90
N LYS A 301 -27.67 -19.41 -26.44
CA LYS A 301 -26.27 -19.19 -26.79
C LYS A 301 -26.10 -18.02 -27.78
N MET A 302 -26.85 -18.04 -28.88
CA MET A 302 -26.79 -16.96 -29.89
C MET A 302 -27.15 -15.58 -29.29
N HIS A 303 -28.10 -15.53 -28.36
CA HIS A 303 -28.43 -14.30 -27.67
C HIS A 303 -27.25 -13.79 -26.82
N LEU A 304 -26.61 -14.67 -26.05
CA LEU A 304 -25.42 -14.31 -25.26
C LEU A 304 -24.24 -13.87 -26.15
N GLU A 305 -24.01 -14.52 -27.29
CA GLU A 305 -22.98 -14.10 -28.25
C GLU A 305 -23.22 -12.68 -28.77
N LYS A 306 -24.48 -12.31 -29.02
CA LYS A 306 -24.85 -10.93 -29.40
C LYS A 306 -24.60 -9.94 -28.26
N VAL A 307 -24.87 -10.32 -27.01
CA VAL A 307 -24.58 -9.48 -25.84
C VAL A 307 -23.07 -9.33 -25.65
N LEU A 308 -22.30 -10.42 -25.80
CA LEU A 308 -20.85 -10.44 -25.72
C LEU A 308 -20.25 -9.46 -26.74
N SER A 309 -20.64 -9.54 -28.01
CA SER A 309 -20.18 -8.63 -29.06
C SER A 309 -20.42 -7.16 -28.71
N LYS A 310 -21.59 -6.83 -28.14
CA LYS A 310 -21.89 -5.47 -27.67
C LYS A 310 -20.98 -5.04 -26.51
N ARG A 311 -20.67 -5.94 -25.58
CA ARG A 311 -19.81 -5.66 -24.42
C ARG A 311 -18.36 -5.45 -24.84
N VAL A 312 -17.85 -6.28 -25.75
CA VAL A 312 -16.52 -6.10 -26.36
C VAL A 312 -16.41 -4.75 -27.07
N GLY A 313 -17.38 -4.39 -27.93
CA GLY A 313 -17.35 -3.07 -28.59
C GLY A 313 -17.48 -1.89 -27.62
N SER A 314 -18.19 -2.06 -26.49
CA SER A 314 -18.23 -1.04 -25.43
C SER A 314 -16.87 -0.89 -24.76
N LEU A 315 -16.18 -2.01 -24.49
CA LEU A 315 -14.83 -2.02 -23.91
C LEU A 315 -13.84 -1.31 -24.83
N GLU A 316 -13.81 -1.67 -26.12
CA GLU A 316 -12.97 -1.01 -27.14
C GLU A 316 -13.19 0.51 -27.17
N THR A 317 -14.44 0.95 -27.03
CA THR A 317 -14.77 2.38 -26.99
C THR A 317 -14.17 3.06 -25.76
N VAL A 318 -14.32 2.45 -24.57
CA VAL A 318 -13.83 3.02 -23.31
C VAL A 318 -12.30 3.02 -23.25
N GLU A 319 -11.65 1.95 -23.71
CA GLU A 319 -10.18 1.87 -23.83
C GLU A 319 -9.65 2.87 -24.86
N GLY A 320 -10.34 3.04 -25.98
CA GLY A 320 -10.01 4.07 -26.96
C GLY A 320 -10.07 5.50 -26.40
N ILE A 321 -10.95 5.77 -25.43
CA ILE A 321 -10.98 7.05 -24.72
C ILE A 321 -9.74 7.21 -23.83
N LEU A 322 -9.32 6.17 -23.09
CA LEU A 322 -8.10 6.21 -22.28
C LEU A 322 -6.86 6.49 -23.14
N LEU A 323 -6.73 5.82 -24.29
CA LEU A 323 -5.62 6.04 -25.22
C LEU A 323 -5.59 7.47 -25.76
N LYS A 324 -6.75 8.06 -26.06
CA LYS A 324 -6.84 9.46 -26.49
C LYS A 324 -6.44 10.43 -25.37
N ILE A 325 -6.83 10.16 -24.12
CA ILE A 325 -6.41 10.96 -22.96
C ILE A 325 -4.89 10.88 -22.77
N GLN A 326 -4.31 9.68 -22.89
CA GLN A 326 -2.88 9.47 -22.80
C GLN A 326 -2.14 10.21 -23.91
N GLY A 327 -2.56 10.06 -25.17
CA GLY A 327 -1.97 10.76 -26.30
C GLY A 327 -2.01 12.28 -26.13
N ALA A 328 -3.17 12.84 -25.78
CA ALA A 328 -3.32 14.27 -25.55
C ALA A 328 -2.43 14.80 -24.41
N ALA A 329 -2.19 13.98 -23.36
CA ALA A 329 -1.29 14.34 -22.28
C ALA A 329 0.17 14.31 -22.72
N THR A 330 0.59 13.28 -23.47
CA THR A 330 1.96 13.18 -24.00
C THR A 330 2.28 14.31 -24.97
N ASP A 331 1.35 14.67 -25.85
CA ASP A 331 1.50 15.78 -26.80
C ASP A 331 1.70 17.12 -26.05
N ALA A 332 0.91 17.36 -25.00
CA ALA A 332 1.03 18.54 -24.17
C ALA A 332 2.34 18.59 -23.37
N GLU A 333 2.83 17.44 -22.86
CA GLU A 333 4.13 17.36 -22.20
C GLU A 333 5.28 17.67 -23.16
N GLN A 334 5.22 17.16 -24.40
CA GLN A 334 6.22 17.45 -25.43
C GLN A 334 6.24 18.94 -25.80
N GLU A 335 5.09 19.57 -25.98
CA GLU A 335 5.00 21.00 -26.29
C GLU A 335 5.61 21.87 -25.18
N ILE A 336 5.39 21.50 -23.91
CA ILE A 336 6.00 22.20 -22.76
C ILE A 336 7.52 22.01 -22.74
N ASP A 337 8.01 20.79 -22.97
CA ASP A 337 9.44 20.50 -23.00
C ASP A 337 10.15 21.25 -24.14
N GLU A 338 9.51 21.36 -25.30
CA GLU A 338 10.01 22.16 -26.44
C GLU A 338 10.03 23.65 -26.10
N ALA A 339 8.96 24.20 -25.53
CA ALA A 339 8.91 25.59 -25.10
C ALA A 339 9.97 25.91 -24.04
N MET A 340 10.24 24.99 -23.11
CA MET A 340 11.30 25.15 -22.11
C MET A 340 12.70 25.12 -22.72
N LYS A 341 12.96 24.23 -23.69
CA LYS A 341 14.24 24.19 -24.41
C LYS A 341 14.48 25.48 -25.18
N LEU A 342 13.49 25.93 -25.94
CA LEU A 342 13.55 27.20 -26.67
C LEU A 342 13.75 28.40 -25.72
N GLY A 343 13.06 28.40 -24.57
CA GLY A 343 13.24 29.43 -23.54
C GLY A 343 14.66 29.43 -22.96
N ASN A 344 15.21 28.26 -22.62
CA ASN A 344 16.58 28.14 -22.10
C ASN A 344 17.64 28.50 -23.14
N GLU A 345 17.46 28.09 -24.39
CA GLU A 345 18.35 28.46 -25.50
C GLU A 345 18.32 29.98 -25.73
N SER A 346 17.14 30.60 -25.73
CA SER A 346 17.01 32.05 -25.86
C SER A 346 17.63 32.82 -24.68
N LEU A 347 17.54 32.28 -23.46
CA LEU A 347 18.22 32.87 -22.29
C LEU A 347 19.74 32.76 -22.41
N LEU A 348 20.26 31.59 -22.81
CA LEU A 348 21.70 31.40 -23.05
C LEU A 348 22.23 32.32 -24.15
N ASP A 349 21.50 32.44 -25.25
CA ASP A 349 21.85 33.32 -26.37
C ASP A 349 21.86 34.80 -25.93
N THR A 350 20.88 35.21 -25.11
CA THR A 350 20.86 36.57 -24.52
C THR A 350 22.03 36.81 -23.57
N THR A 351 22.47 35.79 -22.82
CA THR A 351 23.60 35.92 -21.88
C THR A 351 24.93 36.01 -22.62
N ILE A 352 25.10 35.23 -23.69
CA ILE A 352 26.28 35.26 -24.56
C ILE A 352 26.38 36.61 -25.29
N VAL A 353 25.25 37.13 -25.80
CA VAL A 353 25.21 38.44 -26.45
C VAL A 353 25.56 39.56 -25.46
N GLN A 354 25.13 39.47 -24.19
CA GLN A 354 25.51 40.45 -23.16
C GLN A 354 26.99 40.40 -22.79
N ASP A 355 27.60 39.20 -22.70
CA ASP A 355 29.04 39.07 -22.43
C ASP A 355 29.89 39.58 -23.61
N ASP A 356 29.50 39.28 -24.86
CA ASP A 356 30.19 39.76 -26.08
C ASP A 356 30.09 41.30 -26.26
N GLU A 357 28.99 41.91 -25.80
CA GLU A 357 28.78 43.36 -25.86
C GLU A 357 29.60 44.09 -24.77
N LEU A 358 29.74 43.48 -23.58
CA LEU A 358 30.60 43.98 -22.50
C LEU A 358 32.09 43.84 -22.81
N GLU A 359 32.52 42.77 -23.49
CA GLU A 359 33.93 42.62 -23.91
C GLU A 359 34.33 43.67 -24.95
N LYS A 360 33.42 44.04 -25.87
CA LYS A 360 33.68 45.10 -26.85
C LYS A 360 33.76 46.51 -26.25
N GLU A 361 32.98 46.81 -25.21
CA GLU A 361 33.07 48.10 -24.51
C GLU A 361 34.33 48.25 -23.64
N LEU A 362 35.05 47.16 -23.36
CA LEU A 362 36.32 47.18 -22.62
C LEU A 362 37.56 47.26 -23.52
N GLU A 363 37.40 47.07 -24.83
CA GLU A 363 38.48 47.16 -25.83
C GLU A 363 38.59 48.53 -26.53
N ASP A 364 37.62 49.44 -26.31
CA ASP A 364 37.64 50.86 -26.71
C ASP A 364 38.03 51.77 -25.52
#